data_AF-A0A3A1Y7C2-F1
#
_entry.id   AF-A0A3A1Y7C2-F1
#
_cell.length_a   1.000
_cell.length_b   1.000
_cell.length_c   1.000
_cell.angle_alpha   90.00
_cell.angle_beta   90.00
_cell.angle_gamma   90.00
#
_symmetry.space_group_name_H-M   'P 1'
#
loop_
_entity.id
_entity.type
_entity.pdbx_description
1 polymer ?
#
loop_
_entity_poly.entity_id
_entity_poly.type
_entity_poly.pdbx_seq_one_letter_code
_entity_poly.pdbx_strand_id
1 'polypeptide(L)'
;MTVEASDKATVTNSSLTPSNTNNSAVVVKGKDATLDKVNISVTPGTNASVSVIADGGNATVTDSSSTGASNLTVTGNNVDLTNSTLKGDDKGGAVVTAKDGILTINATTVANYTPTTVTADKGDVNVTDSNISSPEINLTATNGSVVISKSNLVDPNADKATNSTVTLNAKDAIVVDRSNISTSAVDVDTDASIVVNASNLTSNTNISLVSTNNEVNVTGSNLNSPDTTISAPNAAVTISNANFSGEKVNITSPNVAIDLSNFTPTDLVISVPNVTEAEGQETPVQGNVSLTNVSITTPNGNVEVYNPNGSISITDTNISTTNGNTNITGNTITLTGNQISGNNQTVLYNESIVYQDQGNVFTNSTTTPGHTYICRVGDRVCLGLEEAREEPRRGRGGDNRRGIGNYHPTTERDAGRDIGRDSARDTISVSEPRREELRRWFDRDNRGEDRELNAQDINVLSQAGVFNLSTCNVVVDQILIDYTPENILEHEDEVKARLAELGINPQDFTRFIQACTRYSWLNFEEVRR
;
A
#
# COMPACT_ATOMS: atom_id res chain seq x y z
N MET A 1 -21.15 44.16 -16.66
CA MET A 1 -21.95 44.83 -15.62
C MET A 1 -21.16 44.81 -14.34
N THR A 2 -21.03 45.96 -13.67
CA THR A 2 -20.27 46.08 -12.42
C THR A 2 -21.13 46.79 -11.39
N VAL A 3 -21.25 46.19 -10.20
CA VAL A 3 -21.82 46.79 -9.00
C VAL A 3 -20.68 46.93 -8.01
N GLU A 4 -20.21 48.16 -7.80
CA GLU A 4 -19.09 48.45 -6.91
C GLU A 4 -19.50 49.45 -5.83
N ALA A 5 -19.15 49.17 -4.59
CA ALA A 5 -19.34 50.06 -3.44
C ALA A 5 -18.12 50.03 -2.53
N SER A 6 -17.79 51.14 -1.87
CA SER A 6 -16.63 51.19 -0.97
C SER A 6 -16.79 50.36 0.30
N ASP A 7 -18.03 50.16 0.74
CA ASP A 7 -18.36 49.41 1.96
C ASP A 7 -19.11 48.12 1.59
N LYS A 8 -20.42 48.16 1.40
CA LYS A 8 -21.20 46.96 1.06
C LYS A 8 -21.78 47.02 -0.35
N ALA A 9 -21.45 46.04 -1.19
CA ALA A 9 -22.09 45.80 -2.47
C ALA A 9 -23.06 44.63 -2.37
N THR A 10 -24.32 44.84 -2.72
CA THR A 10 -25.36 43.81 -2.63
C THR A 10 -26.25 43.85 -3.86
N VAL A 11 -26.47 42.69 -4.47
CA VAL A 11 -27.47 42.48 -5.52
C VAL A 11 -28.46 41.44 -5.05
N THR A 12 -29.74 41.78 -5.07
CA THR A 12 -30.82 40.90 -4.58
C THR A 12 -31.94 40.76 -5.58
N ASN A 13 -32.60 39.59 -5.64
CA ASN A 13 -33.84 39.36 -6.40
C ASN A 13 -33.78 39.87 -7.85
N SER A 14 -32.68 39.56 -8.54
CA SER A 14 -32.34 40.16 -9.84
C SER A 14 -31.98 39.11 -10.88
N SER A 15 -32.18 39.44 -12.15
CA SER A 15 -31.69 38.65 -13.28
C SER A 15 -30.71 39.49 -14.09
N LEU A 16 -29.48 39.01 -14.24
CA LEU A 16 -28.39 39.72 -14.90
C LEU A 16 -28.01 39.00 -16.19
N THR A 17 -28.20 39.67 -17.33
CA THR A 17 -27.81 39.17 -18.65
C THR A 17 -27.01 40.26 -19.36
N PRO A 18 -25.67 40.19 -19.37
CA PRO A 18 -24.85 41.15 -20.10
C PRO A 18 -25.21 41.17 -21.58
N SER A 19 -25.28 42.37 -22.17
CA SER A 19 -25.66 42.53 -23.58
C SER A 19 -24.50 42.30 -24.55
N ASN A 20 -23.25 42.34 -24.09
CA ASN A 20 -22.12 41.93 -24.91
C ASN A 20 -22.07 40.41 -24.98
N THR A 21 -21.75 39.86 -26.15
CA THR A 21 -21.57 38.42 -26.34
C THR A 21 -20.11 38.00 -26.18
N ASN A 22 -19.16 38.95 -26.23
CA ASN A 22 -17.73 38.66 -26.13
C ASN A 22 -17.19 39.24 -24.82
N ASN A 23 -16.56 38.40 -23.98
CA ASN A 23 -15.89 38.78 -22.73
C ASN A 23 -16.80 39.49 -21.72
N SER A 24 -17.98 38.92 -21.51
CA SER A 24 -19.01 39.50 -20.65
C SER A 24 -18.68 39.26 -19.18
N ALA A 25 -18.52 40.32 -18.42
CA ALA A 25 -18.24 40.22 -16.98
C ALA A 25 -19.45 40.68 -16.16
N VAL A 26 -19.76 39.94 -15.10
CA VAL A 26 -20.60 40.40 -13.99
C VAL A 26 -19.73 40.48 -12.76
N VAL A 27 -19.54 41.69 -12.23
CA VAL A 27 -18.67 41.94 -11.08
C VAL A 27 -19.47 42.59 -9.97
N VAL A 28 -19.48 42.00 -8.78
CA VAL A 28 -20.00 42.59 -7.54
C VAL A 28 -18.84 42.75 -6.57
N LYS A 29 -18.51 43.99 -6.21
CA LYS A 29 -17.31 44.31 -5.44
C LYS A 29 -17.57 45.32 -4.33
N GLY A 30 -17.07 45.03 -3.14
CA GLY A 30 -17.02 45.98 -2.03
C GLY A 30 -16.15 45.47 -0.89
N LYS A 31 -16.18 46.09 0.27
CA LYS A 31 -15.62 45.50 1.49
C LYS A 31 -16.36 44.20 1.82
N ASP A 32 -17.69 44.25 1.83
CA ASP A 32 -18.57 43.09 1.78
C ASP A 32 -19.23 42.99 0.38
N ALA A 33 -19.36 41.78 -0.15
CA ALA A 33 -19.99 41.53 -1.44
C ALA A 33 -21.04 40.41 -1.33
N THR A 34 -22.26 40.67 -1.78
CA THR A 34 -23.38 39.73 -1.64
C THR A 34 -24.18 39.58 -2.92
N LEU A 35 -24.44 38.32 -3.31
CA LEU A 35 -25.50 37.92 -4.23
C LEU A 35 -26.57 37.14 -3.46
N ASP A 36 -27.82 37.57 -3.52
CA ASP A 36 -28.96 36.88 -2.89
C ASP A 36 -30.12 36.75 -3.88
N LYS A 37 -30.54 35.54 -4.23
CA LYS A 37 -31.61 35.31 -5.23
C LYS A 37 -31.33 35.98 -6.56
N VAL A 38 -30.10 35.85 -7.04
CA VAL A 38 -29.65 36.44 -8.32
C VAL A 38 -29.47 35.35 -9.36
N ASN A 39 -30.02 35.55 -10.55
CA ASN A 39 -29.82 34.67 -11.70
C ASN A 39 -28.91 35.36 -12.73
N ILE A 40 -27.76 34.79 -13.02
CA ILE A 40 -26.77 35.32 -13.96
C ILE A 40 -26.72 34.41 -15.18
N SER A 41 -26.97 34.95 -16.37
CA SER A 41 -26.85 34.21 -17.62
C SER A 41 -25.90 34.95 -18.56
N VAL A 42 -24.79 34.31 -18.89
CA VAL A 42 -23.81 34.82 -19.86
C VAL A 42 -23.70 33.85 -21.04
N THR A 43 -23.21 34.33 -22.18
CA THR A 43 -23.11 33.52 -23.40
C THR A 43 -22.00 32.47 -23.27
N PRO A 44 -22.32 31.16 -23.35
CA PRO A 44 -21.32 30.09 -23.29
C PRO A 44 -20.33 30.15 -24.45
N GLY A 45 -19.14 29.60 -24.22
CA GLY A 45 -18.09 29.46 -25.21
C GLY A 45 -17.23 30.71 -25.39
N THR A 46 -17.36 31.69 -24.49
CA THR A 46 -16.74 33.02 -24.54
C THR A 46 -15.98 33.25 -23.25
N ASN A 47 -14.99 34.16 -23.20
CA ASN A 47 -14.23 34.41 -21.96
C ASN A 47 -15.04 35.25 -20.93
N ALA A 48 -16.32 34.93 -20.75
CA ALA A 48 -17.20 35.56 -19.80
C ALA A 48 -16.85 35.18 -18.36
N SER A 49 -17.12 36.08 -17.42
CA SER A 49 -16.79 35.89 -16.01
C SER A 49 -17.90 36.35 -15.06
N VAL A 50 -17.98 35.67 -13.92
CA VAL A 50 -18.77 36.09 -12.75
C VAL A 50 -17.82 36.25 -11.58
N SER A 51 -17.84 37.43 -10.94
CA SER A 51 -16.93 37.75 -9.84
C SER A 51 -17.68 38.37 -8.66
N VAL A 52 -17.49 37.80 -7.47
CA VAL A 52 -17.97 38.34 -6.19
C VAL A 52 -16.75 38.59 -5.30
N ILE A 53 -16.39 39.84 -5.11
CA ILE A 53 -15.10 40.22 -4.52
C ILE A 53 -15.33 41.12 -3.30
N ALA A 54 -15.01 40.57 -2.13
CA ALA A 54 -14.98 41.27 -0.86
C ALA A 54 -13.52 41.65 -0.51
N ASP A 55 -13.26 42.94 -0.35
CA ASP A 55 -11.95 43.51 -0.03
C ASP A 55 -11.89 43.87 1.47
N GLY A 56 -11.56 42.86 2.29
CA GLY A 56 -11.46 42.99 3.75
C GLY A 56 -12.72 42.63 4.53
N GLY A 57 -13.77 42.13 3.87
CA GLY A 57 -15.00 41.63 4.48
C GLY A 57 -15.43 40.30 3.86
N ASN A 58 -16.72 39.97 3.91
CA ASN A 58 -17.23 38.65 3.52
C ASN A 58 -17.78 38.66 2.09
N ALA A 59 -17.53 37.56 1.36
CA ALA A 59 -18.20 37.29 0.09
C ALA A 59 -19.28 36.22 0.30
N THR A 60 -20.53 36.56 -0.04
CA THR A 60 -21.67 35.67 0.19
C THR A 60 -22.47 35.50 -1.09
N VAL A 61 -22.78 34.25 -1.44
CA VAL A 61 -23.66 33.89 -2.55
C VAL A 61 -24.74 32.96 -2.03
N THR A 62 -25.99 33.40 -2.05
CA THR A 62 -27.13 32.67 -1.49
C THR A 62 -28.27 32.60 -2.48
N ASP A 63 -28.92 31.43 -2.58
CA ASP A 63 -30.09 31.21 -3.44
C ASP A 63 -29.90 31.68 -4.89
N SER A 64 -28.65 31.69 -5.38
CA SER A 64 -28.28 32.35 -6.63
C SER A 64 -27.81 31.33 -7.67
N SER A 65 -27.91 31.71 -8.94
CA SER A 65 -27.46 30.88 -10.04
C SER A 65 -26.60 31.64 -11.04
N SER A 66 -25.63 30.95 -11.64
CA SER A 66 -24.89 31.43 -12.81
C SER A 66 -24.79 30.33 -13.86
N THR A 67 -24.90 30.69 -15.14
CA THR A 67 -24.75 29.75 -16.26
C THR A 67 -23.90 30.35 -17.38
N GLY A 68 -22.99 29.54 -17.94
CA GLY A 68 -22.27 29.82 -19.18
C GLY A 68 -21.01 30.66 -19.03
N ALA A 69 -20.62 31.02 -17.82
CA ALA A 69 -19.39 31.80 -17.59
C ALA A 69 -18.18 30.89 -17.67
N SER A 70 -17.17 31.22 -18.47
CA SER A 70 -15.91 30.46 -18.42
C SER A 70 -15.19 30.61 -17.09
N ASN A 71 -15.28 31.77 -16.43
CA ASN A 71 -14.56 32.01 -15.19
C ASN A 71 -15.50 32.36 -14.04
N LEU A 72 -15.29 31.74 -12.89
CA LEU A 72 -15.91 32.10 -11.62
C LEU A 72 -14.84 32.56 -10.64
N THR A 73 -15.07 33.68 -9.97
CA THR A 73 -14.22 34.16 -8.88
C THR A 73 -15.07 34.58 -7.70
N VAL A 74 -14.88 33.94 -6.54
CA VAL A 74 -15.47 34.40 -5.28
C VAL A 74 -14.35 34.56 -4.26
N THR A 75 -14.18 35.76 -3.72
CA THR A 75 -13.07 36.04 -2.82
C THR A 75 -13.51 36.93 -1.67
N GLY A 76 -13.12 36.61 -0.45
CA GLY A 76 -13.34 37.43 0.74
C GLY A 76 -12.45 37.01 1.91
N ASN A 77 -12.62 37.65 3.06
CA ASN A 77 -12.02 37.19 4.32
C ASN A 77 -12.64 35.86 4.73
N ASN A 78 -13.97 35.80 4.71
CA ASN A 78 -14.76 34.56 4.71
C ASN A 78 -15.52 34.46 3.38
N VAL A 79 -15.83 33.23 2.97
CA VAL A 79 -16.65 32.97 1.79
C VAL A 79 -17.75 31.99 2.14
N ASP A 80 -19.00 32.35 1.84
CA ASP A 80 -20.16 31.49 2.03
C ASP A 80 -20.94 31.34 0.72
N LEU A 81 -20.94 30.13 0.15
CA LEU A 81 -21.79 29.73 -0.96
C LEU A 81 -22.89 28.82 -0.43
N THR A 82 -24.15 29.26 -0.49
CA THR A 82 -25.28 28.52 0.10
C THR A 82 -26.42 28.38 -0.90
N ASN A 83 -26.98 27.16 -1.02
CA ASN A 83 -28.17 26.87 -1.82
C ASN A 83 -28.10 27.45 -3.24
N SER A 84 -26.92 27.38 -3.87
CA SER A 84 -26.65 28.07 -5.13
C SER A 84 -26.24 27.09 -6.24
N THR A 85 -26.38 27.51 -7.51
CA THR A 85 -25.99 26.71 -8.68
C THR A 85 -25.10 27.53 -9.61
N LEU A 86 -23.79 27.28 -9.56
CA LEU A 86 -22.78 28.00 -10.32
C LEU A 86 -22.23 27.08 -11.41
N LYS A 87 -22.68 27.27 -12.65
CA LYS A 87 -22.33 26.44 -13.80
C LYS A 87 -21.55 27.23 -14.85
N GLY A 88 -20.36 26.73 -15.19
CA GLY A 88 -19.52 27.30 -16.22
C GLY A 88 -19.85 26.80 -17.61
N ASP A 89 -18.85 26.81 -18.50
CA ASP A 89 -18.93 26.34 -19.89
C ASP A 89 -17.82 25.37 -20.30
N ASP A 90 -17.12 24.79 -19.32
CA ASP A 90 -15.99 23.86 -19.47
C ASP A 90 -14.71 24.45 -20.11
N LYS A 91 -14.64 25.77 -20.35
CA LYS A 91 -13.46 26.41 -20.98
C LYS A 91 -12.52 27.14 -20.03
N GLY A 92 -12.98 27.51 -18.85
CA GLY A 92 -12.18 28.20 -17.83
C GLY A 92 -12.42 27.64 -16.44
N GLY A 93 -11.86 28.30 -15.43
CA GLY A 93 -11.80 27.79 -14.07
C GLY A 93 -12.71 28.50 -13.07
N ALA A 94 -12.93 27.83 -11.94
CA ALA A 94 -13.55 28.41 -10.76
C ALA A 94 -12.49 28.60 -9.68
N VAL A 95 -12.45 29.79 -9.10
CA VAL A 95 -11.58 30.14 -7.97
C VAL A 95 -12.43 30.68 -6.84
N VAL A 96 -12.45 29.97 -5.72
CA VAL A 96 -13.18 30.35 -4.50
C VAL A 96 -12.16 30.46 -3.37
N THR A 97 -11.99 31.65 -2.78
CA THR A 97 -10.89 31.92 -1.85
C THR A 97 -11.34 32.68 -0.61
N ALA A 98 -11.15 32.09 0.57
CA ALA A 98 -11.21 32.77 1.86
C ALA A 98 -9.79 33.11 2.34
N LYS A 99 -9.48 34.39 2.50
CA LYS A 99 -8.12 34.87 2.81
C LYS A 99 -7.76 34.79 4.29
N ASP A 100 -8.74 34.95 5.17
CA ASP A 100 -8.50 35.12 6.61
C ASP A 100 -9.29 34.15 7.49
N GLY A 101 -10.40 33.61 7.00
CA GLY A 101 -11.30 32.77 7.77
C GLY A 101 -11.80 31.57 6.98
N ILE A 102 -13.05 31.21 7.23
CA ILE A 102 -13.63 29.95 6.77
C ILE A 102 -14.22 30.11 5.37
N LEU A 103 -14.05 29.08 4.56
CA LEU A 103 -14.73 28.91 3.28
C LEU A 103 -15.80 27.83 3.43
N THR A 104 -17.07 28.21 3.26
CA THR A 104 -18.21 27.30 3.31
C THR A 104 -18.86 27.15 1.93
N ILE A 105 -19.03 25.92 1.46
CA ILE A 105 -19.87 25.53 0.33
C ILE A 105 -20.94 24.60 0.86
N ASN A 106 -22.17 25.09 0.93
CA ASN A 106 -23.29 24.36 1.53
C ASN A 106 -24.47 24.27 0.55
N ALA A 107 -25.02 23.07 0.36
CA ALA A 107 -26.16 22.84 -0.54
C ALA A 107 -25.96 23.45 -1.94
N THR A 108 -24.71 23.49 -2.43
CA THR A 108 -24.33 24.27 -3.61
C THR A 108 -23.77 23.35 -4.70
N THR A 109 -24.10 23.66 -5.95
CA THR A 109 -23.48 23.01 -7.11
C THR A 109 -22.48 23.95 -7.77
N VAL A 110 -21.23 23.50 -7.91
CA VAL A 110 -20.20 24.16 -8.73
C VAL A 110 -19.82 23.17 -9.84
N ALA A 111 -20.10 23.50 -11.09
CA ALA A 111 -19.90 22.56 -12.20
C ALA A 111 -19.41 23.25 -13.46
N ASN A 112 -18.78 22.47 -14.34
CA ASN A 112 -18.33 22.90 -15.65
C ASN A 112 -17.27 24.00 -15.62
N TYR A 113 -16.36 23.89 -14.65
CA TYR A 113 -15.18 24.73 -14.50
C TYR A 113 -13.96 23.84 -14.37
N THR A 114 -12.92 24.06 -15.17
CA THR A 114 -11.72 23.24 -15.21
C THR A 114 -10.49 24.14 -15.23
N PRO A 115 -9.70 24.22 -14.13
CA PRO A 115 -9.91 23.56 -12.83
C PRO A 115 -10.97 24.24 -11.96
N THR A 116 -11.45 23.53 -10.92
CA THR A 116 -12.17 24.12 -9.78
C THR A 116 -11.26 24.13 -8.55
N THR A 117 -10.86 25.32 -8.12
CA THR A 117 -9.97 25.55 -6.98
C THR A 117 -10.70 26.24 -5.83
N VAL A 118 -10.62 25.66 -4.65
CA VAL A 118 -11.26 26.14 -3.42
C VAL A 118 -10.19 26.23 -2.34
N THR A 119 -9.98 27.42 -1.79
CA THR A 119 -8.86 27.67 -0.88
C THR A 119 -9.28 28.51 0.33
N ALA A 120 -8.88 28.07 1.52
CA ALA A 120 -8.88 28.88 2.72
C ALA A 120 -7.44 29.05 3.22
N ASP A 121 -6.93 30.28 3.22
CA ASP A 121 -5.52 30.56 3.53
C ASP A 121 -5.24 30.43 5.04
N LYS A 122 -6.22 30.72 5.89
CA LYS A 122 -6.07 30.77 7.36
C LYS A 122 -7.15 30.03 8.16
N GLY A 123 -8.10 29.42 7.47
CA GLY A 123 -9.21 28.71 8.10
C GLY A 123 -9.55 27.43 7.37
N ASP A 124 -10.73 26.91 7.67
CA ASP A 124 -11.20 25.64 7.13
C ASP A 124 -11.87 25.79 5.76
N VAL A 125 -11.82 24.72 4.98
CA VAL A 125 -12.67 24.50 3.81
C VAL A 125 -13.76 23.50 4.19
N ASN A 126 -15.01 23.94 4.22
CA ASN A 126 -16.18 23.12 4.56
C ASN A 126 -17.08 22.94 3.34
N VAL A 127 -17.16 21.72 2.81
CA VAL A 127 -18.05 21.35 1.70
C VAL A 127 -19.13 20.40 2.24
N THR A 128 -20.37 20.87 2.32
CA THR A 128 -21.49 20.12 2.92
C THR A 128 -22.68 20.06 1.99
N ASP A 129 -23.30 18.87 1.86
CA ASP A 129 -24.50 18.65 1.06
C ASP A 129 -24.38 19.20 -0.39
N SER A 130 -23.16 19.20 -0.96
CA SER A 130 -22.81 19.94 -2.16
C SER A 130 -22.30 19.03 -3.30
N ASN A 131 -22.33 19.55 -4.53
CA ASN A 131 -21.82 18.87 -5.71
C ASN A 131 -20.77 19.73 -6.39
N ILE A 132 -19.53 19.26 -6.44
CA ILE A 132 -18.47 19.87 -7.24
C ILE A 132 -18.14 18.93 -8.39
N SER A 133 -18.35 19.41 -9.62
CA SER A 133 -18.19 18.61 -10.84
C SER A 133 -17.15 19.23 -11.77
N SER A 134 -15.96 18.65 -11.83
CA SER A 134 -14.84 19.11 -12.65
C SER A 134 -13.84 17.99 -12.90
N PRO A 135 -13.16 17.96 -14.06
CA PRO A 135 -11.99 17.12 -14.28
C PRO A 135 -10.84 17.40 -13.29
N GLU A 136 -10.74 18.59 -12.71
CA GLU A 136 -9.69 18.90 -11.75
C GLU A 136 -10.28 19.67 -10.57
N ILE A 137 -10.31 19.04 -9.40
CA ILE A 137 -10.85 19.60 -8.17
C ILE A 137 -9.74 19.70 -7.13
N ASN A 138 -9.43 20.92 -6.71
CA ASN A 138 -8.40 21.19 -5.71
C ASN A 138 -9.04 21.88 -4.50
N LEU A 139 -9.06 21.20 -3.34
CA LEU A 139 -9.49 21.78 -2.07
C LEU A 139 -8.28 21.95 -1.15
N THR A 140 -8.05 23.16 -0.65
CA THR A 140 -6.87 23.48 0.16
C THR A 140 -7.20 24.33 1.37
N ALA A 141 -6.83 23.87 2.57
CA ALA A 141 -6.85 24.65 3.79
C ALA A 141 -5.41 24.83 4.31
N THR A 142 -4.78 25.97 4.00
CA THR A 142 -3.35 26.17 4.25
C THR A 142 -2.98 26.18 5.73
N ASN A 143 -3.87 26.64 6.60
CA ASN A 143 -3.70 26.62 8.06
C ASN A 143 -4.99 26.16 8.77
N GLY A 144 -5.67 25.18 8.20
CA GLY A 144 -6.90 24.63 8.75
C GLY A 144 -7.18 23.23 8.24
N SER A 145 -8.43 22.84 8.32
CA SER A 145 -8.94 21.53 7.89
C SER A 145 -9.72 21.58 6.59
N VAL A 146 -9.70 20.49 5.83
CA VAL A 146 -10.65 20.24 4.73
C VAL A 146 -11.69 19.24 5.21
N VAL A 147 -12.96 19.65 5.23
CA VAL A 147 -14.09 18.81 5.65
C VAL A 147 -15.09 18.70 4.52
N ILE A 148 -15.30 17.47 4.04
CA ILE A 148 -16.26 17.13 2.99
C ILE A 148 -17.31 16.22 3.62
N SER A 149 -18.55 16.69 3.72
CA SER A 149 -19.66 15.93 4.32
C SER A 149 -20.85 15.84 3.39
N LYS A 150 -21.40 14.63 3.21
CA LYS A 150 -22.59 14.38 2.38
C LYS A 150 -22.51 14.99 0.97
N SER A 151 -21.31 15.06 0.42
CA SER A 151 -21.03 15.82 -0.80
C SER A 151 -20.48 14.91 -1.88
N ASN A 152 -20.55 15.38 -3.12
CA ASN A 152 -20.00 14.69 -4.29
C ASN A 152 -18.90 15.55 -4.93
N LEU A 153 -17.71 14.96 -5.09
CA LEU A 153 -16.60 15.51 -5.87
C LEU A 153 -16.40 14.59 -7.06
N VAL A 154 -16.81 15.04 -8.25
CA VAL A 154 -16.92 14.14 -9.40
C VAL A 154 -16.34 14.74 -10.68
N ASP A 155 -15.66 13.91 -11.46
CA ASP A 155 -15.56 14.11 -12.90
C ASP A 155 -16.51 13.13 -13.59
N PRO A 156 -17.62 13.61 -14.20
CA PRO A 156 -18.59 12.74 -14.86
C PRO A 156 -18.02 12.06 -16.12
N ASN A 157 -16.86 12.51 -16.61
CA ASN A 157 -16.20 11.95 -17.79
C ASN A 157 -14.93 11.16 -17.43
N ALA A 158 -14.68 10.89 -16.15
CA ALA A 158 -13.50 10.14 -15.73
C ALA A 158 -13.49 8.73 -16.32
N ASP A 159 -12.41 8.42 -17.04
CA ASP A 159 -12.06 7.10 -17.55
C ASP A 159 -10.56 6.82 -17.36
N LYS A 160 -10.09 5.61 -17.72
CA LYS A 160 -8.68 5.22 -17.60
C LYS A 160 -7.70 6.05 -18.45
N ALA A 161 -8.17 6.82 -19.43
CA ALA A 161 -7.35 7.64 -20.32
C ALA A 161 -7.34 9.13 -19.92
N THR A 162 -8.32 9.57 -19.12
CA THR A 162 -8.36 10.93 -18.58
C THR A 162 -7.45 11.08 -17.35
N ASN A 163 -6.82 12.25 -17.23
CA ASN A 163 -5.97 12.60 -16.08
C ASN A 163 -6.75 13.45 -15.06
N SER A 164 -8.03 13.16 -14.83
CA SER A 164 -8.81 13.92 -13.85
C SER A 164 -8.38 13.60 -12.43
N THR A 165 -8.35 14.63 -11.58
CA THR A 165 -7.83 14.52 -10.22
C THR A 165 -8.73 15.21 -9.21
N VAL A 166 -8.79 14.62 -8.02
CA VAL A 166 -9.27 15.28 -6.81
C VAL A 166 -8.10 15.34 -5.84
N THR A 167 -7.63 16.56 -5.57
CA THR A 167 -6.51 16.83 -4.66
C THR A 167 -7.04 17.48 -3.39
N LEU A 168 -6.74 16.88 -2.24
CA LEU A 168 -7.12 17.43 -0.93
C LEU A 168 -5.85 17.73 -0.13
N ASN A 169 -5.72 18.97 0.34
CA ASN A 169 -4.59 19.40 1.16
C ASN A 169 -5.06 20.22 2.36
N ALA A 170 -4.55 19.90 3.54
CA ALA A 170 -4.88 20.59 4.77
C ALA A 170 -3.68 20.57 5.72
N LYS A 171 -3.58 21.55 6.61
CA LYS A 171 -2.55 21.56 7.65
C LYS A 171 -2.95 20.76 8.89
N ASP A 172 -4.24 20.78 9.24
CA ASP A 172 -4.73 20.23 10.52
C ASP A 172 -5.39 18.85 10.35
N ALA A 173 -6.38 18.74 9.47
CA ALA A 173 -7.06 17.47 9.18
C ALA A 173 -7.74 17.45 7.80
N ILE A 174 -7.88 16.25 7.23
CA ILE A 174 -8.73 15.98 6.06
C ILE A 174 -9.80 14.98 6.47
N VAL A 175 -11.07 15.38 6.36
CA VAL A 175 -12.22 14.57 6.75
C VAL A 175 -13.16 14.41 5.56
N VAL A 176 -13.39 13.18 5.13
CA VAL A 176 -14.38 12.79 4.11
C VAL A 176 -15.44 11.93 4.78
N ASP A 177 -16.62 12.50 5.01
CA ASP A 177 -17.74 11.85 5.72
C ASP A 177 -18.96 11.71 4.82
N ARG A 178 -19.49 10.49 4.68
CA ARG A 178 -20.71 10.18 3.91
C ARG A 178 -20.72 10.78 2.51
N SER A 179 -19.56 10.83 1.86
CA SER A 179 -19.36 11.54 0.60
C SER A 179 -18.94 10.60 -0.52
N ASN A 180 -19.12 11.04 -1.76
CA ASN A 180 -18.66 10.31 -2.93
C ASN A 180 -17.57 11.11 -3.65
N ILE A 181 -16.43 10.48 -3.90
CA ILE A 181 -15.37 11.02 -4.74
C ILE A 181 -15.21 10.07 -5.93
N SER A 182 -15.36 10.58 -7.15
CA SER A 182 -15.28 9.78 -8.38
C SER A 182 -14.53 10.51 -9.47
N THR A 183 -13.33 10.05 -9.80
CA THR A 183 -12.42 10.72 -10.75
C THR A 183 -11.43 9.71 -11.33
N SER A 184 -10.43 10.14 -12.09
CA SER A 184 -9.36 9.23 -12.51
C SER A 184 -8.33 8.97 -11.44
N ALA A 185 -7.95 9.97 -10.62
CA ALA A 185 -7.07 9.80 -9.47
C ALA A 185 -7.55 10.60 -8.25
N VAL A 186 -7.50 9.98 -7.06
CA VAL A 186 -7.72 10.68 -5.79
C VAL A 186 -6.38 10.79 -5.08
N ASP A 187 -5.97 12.02 -4.79
CA ASP A 187 -4.68 12.31 -4.18
C ASP A 187 -4.83 13.10 -2.88
N VAL A 188 -4.42 12.47 -1.79
CA VAL A 188 -4.41 13.04 -0.44
C VAL A 188 -3.03 12.78 0.14
N ASP A 189 -2.13 13.72 -0.04
CA ASP A 189 -0.78 13.70 0.55
C ASP A 189 -0.61 14.90 1.48
N THR A 190 -0.50 14.62 2.77
CA THR A 190 -0.44 15.65 3.80
C THR A 190 0.37 15.22 5.01
N ASP A 191 0.71 16.20 5.83
CA ASP A 191 1.19 15.99 7.20
C ASP A 191 0.03 15.81 8.19
N ALA A 192 -1.21 16.14 7.81
CA ALA A 192 -2.39 16.13 8.65
C ALA A 192 -3.04 14.74 8.80
N SER A 193 -3.89 14.56 9.82
CA SER A 193 -4.69 13.33 9.95
C SER A 193 -5.68 13.19 8.79
N ILE A 194 -5.87 11.96 8.29
CA ILE A 194 -6.83 11.64 7.24
C ILE A 194 -7.93 10.76 7.82
N VAL A 195 -9.18 11.18 7.67
CA VAL A 195 -10.36 10.42 8.11
C VAL A 195 -11.32 10.23 6.94
N VAL A 196 -11.56 8.98 6.54
CA VAL A 196 -12.55 8.60 5.55
C VAL A 196 -13.62 7.76 6.23
N ASN A 197 -14.83 8.31 6.38
CA ASN A 197 -15.93 7.70 7.11
C ASN A 197 -17.17 7.56 6.24
N ALA A 198 -17.76 6.37 6.22
CA ALA A 198 -19.01 6.05 5.51
C ALA A 198 -19.05 6.56 4.05
N SER A 199 -17.90 6.60 3.37
CA SER A 199 -17.73 7.28 2.08
C SER A 199 -17.35 6.32 0.96
N ASN A 200 -17.57 6.74 -0.29
CA ASN A 200 -17.16 6.00 -1.48
C ASN A 200 -16.10 6.79 -2.24
N LEU A 201 -14.89 6.24 -2.34
CA LEU A 201 -13.82 6.76 -3.17
C LEU A 201 -13.64 5.81 -4.35
N THR A 202 -13.94 6.27 -5.55
CA THR A 202 -13.81 5.51 -6.79
C THR A 202 -12.82 6.23 -7.71
N SER A 203 -11.86 5.49 -8.22
CA SER A 203 -10.79 6.04 -9.05
C SER A 203 -10.42 5.06 -10.16
N ASN A 204 -10.19 5.57 -11.37
CA ASN A 204 -9.82 4.74 -12.52
C ASN A 204 -8.31 4.40 -12.58
N THR A 205 -7.47 5.08 -11.82
CA THR A 205 -6.02 4.81 -11.75
C THR A 205 -5.59 4.51 -10.32
N ASN A 206 -5.68 5.48 -9.42
CA ASN A 206 -5.19 5.33 -8.06
C ASN A 206 -5.99 6.11 -7.01
N ILE A 207 -6.02 5.58 -5.79
CA ILE A 207 -6.39 6.28 -4.56
C ILE A 207 -5.13 6.34 -3.68
N SER A 208 -4.68 7.54 -3.34
CA SER A 208 -3.54 7.77 -2.45
C SER A 208 -4.01 8.48 -1.20
N LEU A 209 -3.87 7.83 -0.04
CA LEU A 209 -4.12 8.40 1.29
C LEU A 209 -2.81 8.34 2.10
N VAL A 210 -2.05 9.42 2.09
CA VAL A 210 -0.73 9.51 2.73
C VAL A 210 -0.74 10.60 3.79
N SER A 211 -0.54 10.20 5.04
CA SER A 211 -0.31 11.10 6.17
C SER A 211 1.08 10.88 6.74
N THR A 212 2.01 11.81 6.51
CA THR A 212 3.42 11.57 6.85
C THR A 212 3.64 11.35 8.35
N ASN A 213 3.03 12.18 9.20
CA ASN A 213 3.23 12.15 10.65
C ASN A 213 1.97 11.93 11.49
N ASN A 214 0.82 11.73 10.86
CA ASN A 214 -0.46 11.59 11.55
C ASN A 214 -1.23 10.36 11.07
N GLU A 215 -2.34 10.07 11.73
CA GLU A 215 -3.08 8.84 11.51
C GLU A 215 -3.90 8.87 10.21
N VAL A 216 -4.08 7.69 9.63
CA VAL A 216 -5.07 7.46 8.57
C VAL A 216 -6.15 6.50 9.08
N ASN A 217 -7.39 6.97 9.13
CA ASN A 217 -8.54 6.23 9.63
C ASN A 217 -9.59 6.04 8.53
N VAL A 218 -9.86 4.79 8.13
CA VAL A 218 -10.88 4.44 7.13
C VAL A 218 -11.96 3.60 7.78
N THR A 219 -13.17 4.12 7.88
CA THR A 219 -14.28 3.44 8.57
C THR A 219 -15.54 3.39 7.70
N GLY A 220 -16.19 2.24 7.60
CA GLY A 220 -17.50 2.14 6.93
C GLY A 220 -17.48 2.46 5.43
N SER A 221 -16.31 2.47 4.79
CA SER A 221 -16.09 3.13 3.49
C SER A 221 -15.71 2.13 2.40
N ASN A 222 -15.95 2.50 1.14
CA ASN A 222 -15.58 1.73 -0.04
C ASN A 222 -14.49 2.46 -0.81
N LEU A 223 -13.34 1.81 -1.03
CA LEU A 223 -12.23 2.31 -1.82
C LEU A 223 -12.04 1.39 -3.03
N ASN A 224 -12.33 1.92 -4.21
CA ASN A 224 -12.33 1.16 -5.47
C ASN A 224 -11.39 1.82 -6.47
N SER A 225 -10.23 1.20 -6.71
CA SER A 225 -9.25 1.69 -7.67
C SER A 225 -8.29 0.59 -8.08
N PRO A 226 -7.74 0.61 -9.31
CA PRO A 226 -6.66 -0.32 -9.66
C PRO A 226 -5.55 -0.31 -8.61
N ASP A 227 -5.08 0.86 -8.16
CA ASP A 227 -4.08 0.96 -7.10
C ASP A 227 -4.59 1.78 -5.92
N THR A 228 -4.62 1.20 -4.72
CA THR A 228 -4.90 1.92 -3.48
C THR A 228 -3.67 1.92 -2.59
N THR A 229 -3.23 3.09 -2.16
CA THR A 229 -2.15 3.26 -1.19
C THR A 229 -2.66 3.97 0.05
N ILE A 230 -2.44 3.38 1.21
CA ILE A 230 -2.68 3.98 2.52
C ILE A 230 -1.37 3.99 3.27
N SER A 231 -0.86 5.17 3.61
CA SER A 231 0.45 5.29 4.26
C SER A 231 0.41 6.25 5.43
N ALA A 232 0.88 5.78 6.58
CA ALA A 232 1.16 6.59 7.76
C ALA A 232 2.52 6.16 8.34
N PRO A 233 3.65 6.53 7.69
CA PRO A 233 4.94 5.93 7.97
C PRO A 233 5.46 6.23 9.39
N ASN A 234 4.96 7.30 10.04
CA ASN A 234 5.34 7.66 11.41
C ASN A 234 4.15 7.59 12.41
N ALA A 235 3.00 7.07 12.00
CA ALA A 235 1.77 7.05 12.79
C ALA A 235 0.96 5.77 12.54
N ALA A 236 -0.29 5.69 12.96
CA ALA A 236 -1.12 4.48 12.81
C ALA A 236 -2.03 4.53 11.57
N VAL A 237 -2.32 3.35 11.03
CA VAL A 237 -3.42 3.13 10.08
C VAL A 237 -4.50 2.27 10.76
N THR A 238 -5.72 2.80 10.84
CA THR A 238 -6.89 2.04 11.32
C THR A 238 -7.91 1.89 10.21
N ILE A 239 -8.32 0.65 9.92
CA ILE A 239 -9.33 0.33 8.92
C ILE A 239 -10.42 -0.49 9.60
N SER A 240 -11.67 -0.05 9.51
CA SER A 240 -12.79 -0.79 10.11
C SER A 240 -14.03 -0.80 9.22
N ASN A 241 -14.70 -1.95 9.10
CA ASN A 241 -15.94 -2.07 8.33
C ASN A 241 -15.83 -1.48 6.90
N ALA A 242 -14.69 -1.67 6.25
CA ALA A 242 -14.39 -1.06 4.95
C ALA A 242 -14.23 -2.13 3.86
N ASN A 243 -14.49 -1.74 2.61
CA ASN A 243 -14.33 -2.60 1.45
C ASN A 243 -13.30 -2.01 0.48
N PHE A 244 -12.39 -2.87 0.02
CA PHE A 244 -11.33 -2.52 -0.92
C PHE A 244 -11.42 -3.42 -2.15
N SER A 245 -11.39 -2.82 -3.34
CA SER A 245 -11.31 -3.57 -4.60
C SER A 245 -10.32 -2.90 -5.55
N GLY A 246 -9.66 -3.69 -6.39
CA GLY A 246 -8.59 -3.18 -7.23
C GLY A 246 -7.66 -4.26 -7.78
N GLU A 247 -6.56 -3.79 -8.37
CA GLU A 247 -5.42 -4.63 -8.70
C GLU A 247 -4.48 -4.73 -7.50
N LYS A 248 -4.12 -3.61 -6.86
CA LYS A 248 -3.18 -3.57 -5.74
C LYS A 248 -3.69 -2.73 -4.59
N VAL A 249 -3.51 -3.22 -3.36
CA VAL A 249 -3.67 -2.44 -2.13
C VAL A 249 -2.38 -2.49 -1.33
N ASN A 250 -1.81 -1.33 -1.04
CA ASN A 250 -0.61 -1.18 -0.21
C ASN A 250 -0.96 -0.41 1.06
N ILE A 251 -0.61 -0.97 2.21
CA ILE A 251 -0.78 -0.33 3.51
C ILE A 251 0.60 -0.27 4.19
N THR A 252 1.06 0.93 4.51
CA THR A 252 2.37 1.13 5.16
C THR A 252 2.25 1.96 6.43
N SER A 253 2.58 1.37 7.57
CA SER A 253 2.58 2.08 8.86
C SER A 253 3.24 1.24 9.96
N PRO A 254 3.89 1.87 10.97
CA PRO A 254 4.34 1.19 12.18
C PRO A 254 3.23 0.45 12.92
N ASN A 255 1.99 0.95 12.90
CA ASN A 255 0.87 0.32 13.59
C ASN A 255 -0.33 0.22 12.65
N VAL A 256 -0.65 -1.00 12.22
CA VAL A 256 -1.79 -1.28 11.34
C VAL A 256 -2.83 -2.07 12.13
N ALA A 257 -4.06 -1.56 12.21
CA ALA A 257 -5.20 -2.25 12.78
C ALA A 257 -6.33 -2.34 11.76
N ILE A 258 -6.73 -3.56 11.39
CA ILE A 258 -7.81 -3.82 10.42
C ILE A 258 -8.87 -4.70 11.09
N ASP A 259 -10.11 -4.23 11.12
CA ASP A 259 -11.24 -4.94 11.72
C ASP A 259 -12.46 -5.00 10.77
N LEU A 260 -13.18 -6.12 10.77
CA LEU A 260 -14.47 -6.30 10.07
C LEU A 260 -14.48 -5.85 8.60
N SER A 261 -13.36 -6.00 7.88
CA SER A 261 -13.17 -5.40 6.55
C SER A 261 -13.03 -6.46 5.46
N ASN A 262 -13.40 -6.10 4.23
CA ASN A 262 -13.30 -6.98 3.07
C ASN A 262 -12.30 -6.43 2.06
N PHE A 263 -11.36 -7.27 1.63
CA PHE A 263 -10.37 -6.97 0.61
C PHE A 263 -10.54 -7.93 -0.56
N THR A 264 -10.79 -7.39 -1.75
CA THR A 264 -10.80 -8.15 -3.00
C THR A 264 -9.84 -7.57 -4.06
N PRO A 265 -8.57 -7.25 -3.75
CA PRO A 265 -7.60 -6.86 -4.76
C PRO A 265 -7.03 -8.07 -5.52
N THR A 266 -6.23 -7.82 -6.56
CA THR A 266 -5.33 -8.86 -7.09
C THR A 266 -4.19 -9.12 -6.12
N ASP A 267 -3.56 -8.07 -5.58
CA ASP A 267 -2.47 -8.14 -4.61
C ASP A 267 -2.75 -7.25 -3.38
N LEU A 268 -2.42 -7.75 -2.19
CA LEU A 268 -2.46 -6.99 -0.95
C LEU A 268 -1.09 -7.04 -0.26
N VAL A 269 -0.55 -5.86 0.06
CA VAL A 269 0.69 -5.71 0.83
C VAL A 269 0.41 -4.86 2.06
N ILE A 270 0.73 -5.40 3.23
CA ILE A 270 0.73 -4.70 4.51
C ILE A 270 2.16 -4.73 5.03
N SER A 271 2.79 -3.57 5.15
CA SER A 271 4.19 -3.48 5.57
C SER A 271 4.41 -2.46 6.68
N VAL A 272 5.26 -2.82 7.62
CA VAL A 272 5.84 -1.87 8.58
C VAL A 272 7.07 -1.23 7.94
N PRO A 273 7.18 0.11 7.91
CA PRO A 273 8.30 0.78 7.27
C PRO A 273 9.63 0.55 8.01
N ASN A 274 10.72 0.70 7.27
CA ASN A 274 12.06 0.85 7.85
C ASN A 274 12.31 2.33 8.18
N VAL A 275 13.04 2.60 9.25
CA VAL A 275 13.64 3.92 9.48
C VAL A 275 15.08 3.89 8.99
N THR A 276 15.44 4.86 8.15
CA THR A 276 16.82 5.10 7.77
C THR A 276 17.49 5.90 8.88
N GLU A 277 18.45 5.31 9.58
CA GLU A 277 19.25 6.02 10.58
C GLU A 277 20.25 6.97 9.91
N ALA A 278 20.85 7.88 10.70
CA ALA A 278 21.74 8.94 10.20
C ALA A 278 22.97 8.42 9.41
N GLU A 279 23.31 7.14 9.55
CA GLU A 279 24.41 6.48 8.83
C GLU A 279 23.94 5.71 7.57
N GLY A 280 22.67 5.86 7.17
CA GLY A 280 22.11 5.16 6.01
C GLY A 280 21.75 3.70 6.26
N GLN A 281 21.91 3.22 7.49
CA GLN A 281 21.47 1.89 7.89
C GLN A 281 19.95 1.89 8.11
N GLU A 282 19.23 1.02 7.40
CA GLU A 282 17.80 0.81 7.62
C GLU A 282 17.59 -0.10 8.82
N THR A 283 16.91 0.39 9.85
CA THR A 283 16.41 -0.42 10.96
C THR A 283 14.88 -0.51 10.86
N PRO A 284 14.30 -1.73 10.79
CA PRO A 284 12.84 -1.86 10.73
C PRO A 284 12.22 -1.33 12.03
N VAL A 285 11.18 -0.50 11.91
CA VAL A 285 10.47 0.06 13.07
C VAL A 285 9.82 -1.10 13.83
N GLN A 286 9.90 -1.09 15.16
CA GLN A 286 9.11 -2.02 15.95
C GLN A 286 7.64 -1.61 15.86
N GLY A 287 6.85 -2.41 15.14
CA GLY A 287 5.45 -2.14 14.85
C GLY A 287 4.50 -3.22 15.32
N ASN A 288 3.20 -2.97 15.18
CA ASN A 288 2.15 -3.96 15.40
C ASN A 288 1.23 -4.02 14.19
N VAL A 289 0.94 -5.22 13.71
CA VAL A 289 -0.09 -5.47 12.70
C VAL A 289 -1.18 -6.33 13.33
N SER A 290 -2.43 -5.88 13.30
CA SER A 290 -3.59 -6.60 13.80
C SER A 290 -4.64 -6.74 12.70
N LEU A 291 -5.00 -7.98 12.37
CA LEU A 291 -6.11 -8.32 11.49
C LEU A 291 -7.17 -9.06 12.32
N THR A 292 -8.40 -8.55 12.36
CA THR A 292 -9.49 -9.12 13.15
C THR A 292 -10.76 -9.17 12.32
N ASN A 293 -11.40 -10.34 12.21
CA ASN A 293 -12.62 -10.51 11.40
C ASN A 293 -12.48 -9.99 9.94
N VAL A 294 -11.31 -10.16 9.33
CA VAL A 294 -11.05 -9.66 7.97
C VAL A 294 -11.32 -10.77 6.95
N SER A 295 -11.86 -10.40 5.79
CA SER A 295 -11.98 -11.31 4.64
C SER A 295 -11.14 -10.81 3.48
N ILE A 296 -10.14 -11.58 3.06
CA ILE A 296 -9.19 -11.24 2.00
C ILE A 296 -9.32 -12.29 0.89
N THR A 297 -9.64 -11.85 -0.32
CA THR A 297 -9.80 -12.73 -1.49
C THR A 297 -8.99 -12.17 -2.66
N THR A 298 -7.88 -12.83 -2.99
CA THR A 298 -6.98 -12.46 -4.08
C THR A 298 -6.81 -13.64 -5.05
N PRO A 299 -7.78 -13.93 -5.94
CA PRO A 299 -7.82 -15.18 -6.69
C PRO A 299 -6.55 -15.44 -7.53
N ASN A 300 -5.92 -14.38 -8.03
CA ASN A 300 -4.78 -14.43 -8.96
C ASN A 300 -3.53 -13.70 -8.45
N GLY A 301 -3.49 -13.28 -7.19
CA GLY A 301 -2.32 -12.62 -6.65
C GLY A 301 -2.14 -12.85 -5.17
N ASN A 302 -1.23 -12.10 -4.58
CA ASN A 302 -0.58 -12.44 -3.33
C ASN A 302 -1.11 -11.62 -2.17
N VAL A 303 -0.96 -12.18 -0.97
CA VAL A 303 -1.14 -11.46 0.28
C VAL A 303 0.20 -11.48 1.01
N GLU A 304 0.74 -10.30 1.29
CA GLU A 304 1.97 -10.12 2.05
C GLU A 304 1.71 -9.28 3.30
N VAL A 305 2.08 -9.81 4.46
CA VAL A 305 2.07 -9.10 5.74
C VAL A 305 3.48 -9.13 6.32
N TYR A 306 4.14 -7.98 6.34
CA TYR A 306 5.57 -7.86 6.65
C TYR A 306 5.82 -6.93 7.84
N ASN A 307 6.24 -7.51 8.97
CA ASN A 307 6.62 -6.81 10.20
C ASN A 307 7.76 -7.56 10.94
N PRO A 308 8.95 -7.69 10.32
CA PRO A 308 10.02 -8.59 10.78
C PRO A 308 10.50 -8.31 12.21
N ASN A 309 10.38 -7.07 12.70
CA ASN A 309 10.83 -6.67 14.04
C ASN A 309 9.68 -6.50 15.05
N GLY A 310 8.44 -6.65 14.62
CA GLY A 310 7.26 -6.37 15.43
C GLY A 310 6.33 -7.55 15.58
N SER A 311 5.16 -7.27 16.16
CA SER A 311 4.15 -8.30 16.39
C SER A 311 3.11 -8.32 15.29
N ILE A 312 2.69 -9.51 14.89
CA ILE A 312 1.53 -9.74 14.02
C ILE A 312 0.49 -10.55 14.79
N SER A 313 -0.73 -10.05 14.85
CA SER A 313 -1.89 -10.75 15.42
C SER A 313 -2.96 -10.91 14.35
N ILE A 314 -3.33 -12.14 14.03
CA ILE A 314 -4.39 -12.44 13.05
C ILE A 314 -5.44 -13.29 13.76
N THR A 315 -6.66 -12.75 13.85
CA THR A 315 -7.79 -13.36 14.56
C THR A 315 -9.02 -13.43 13.67
N ASP A 316 -9.67 -14.59 13.62
CA ASP A 316 -10.93 -14.81 12.91
C ASP A 316 -10.92 -14.28 11.46
N THR A 317 -9.78 -14.38 10.79
CA THR A 317 -9.54 -13.82 9.46
C THR A 317 -9.53 -14.92 8.40
N ASN A 318 -10.18 -14.65 7.27
CA ASN A 318 -10.20 -15.52 6.10
C ASN A 318 -9.29 -14.95 5.02
N ILE A 319 -8.30 -15.71 4.56
CA ILE A 319 -7.40 -15.35 3.46
C ILE A 319 -7.51 -16.41 2.37
N SER A 320 -7.85 -16.00 1.14
CA SER A 320 -8.04 -16.90 0.00
C SER A 320 -7.27 -16.41 -1.22
N THR A 321 -6.14 -17.05 -1.52
CA THR A 321 -5.23 -16.73 -2.62
C THR A 321 -5.14 -17.89 -3.62
N THR A 322 -6.26 -18.30 -4.24
CA THR A 322 -6.41 -19.56 -5.01
C THR A 322 -5.26 -19.88 -5.95
N ASN A 323 -4.75 -18.90 -6.69
CA ASN A 323 -3.60 -19.04 -7.60
C ASN A 323 -2.35 -18.30 -7.13
N GLY A 324 -2.40 -17.61 -5.99
CA GLY A 324 -1.31 -16.81 -5.44
C GLY A 324 -0.78 -17.33 -4.11
N ASN A 325 0.15 -16.57 -3.53
CA ASN A 325 0.82 -16.92 -2.28
C ASN A 325 0.34 -16.04 -1.13
N THR A 326 0.35 -16.61 0.08
CA THR A 326 0.18 -15.87 1.33
C THR A 326 1.50 -15.91 2.10
N ASN A 327 2.10 -14.75 2.36
CA ASN A 327 3.37 -14.63 3.10
C ASN A 327 3.16 -13.73 4.33
N ILE A 328 3.45 -14.25 5.52
CA ILE A 328 3.35 -13.53 6.79
C ILE A 328 4.71 -13.61 7.48
N THR A 329 5.35 -12.47 7.71
CA THR A 329 6.67 -12.38 8.33
C THR A 329 6.64 -11.45 9.54
N GLY A 330 6.96 -11.96 10.71
CA GLY A 330 6.86 -11.24 11.99
C GLY A 330 7.99 -11.56 12.96
N ASN A 331 8.24 -10.71 13.96
CA ASN A 331 9.09 -11.10 15.10
C ASN A 331 8.34 -12.08 16.01
N THR A 332 7.12 -11.68 16.38
CA THR A 332 6.16 -12.49 17.11
C THR A 332 4.87 -12.60 16.31
N ILE A 333 4.39 -13.82 16.07
CA ILE A 333 3.15 -14.07 15.33
C ILE A 333 2.13 -14.78 16.23
N THR A 334 0.91 -14.26 16.30
CA THR A 334 -0.23 -14.91 16.97
C THR A 334 -1.34 -15.17 15.96
N LEU A 335 -1.79 -16.42 15.87
CA LEU A 335 -2.87 -16.85 14.97
C LEU A 335 -3.99 -17.52 15.77
N THR A 336 -5.22 -17.04 15.65
CA THR A 336 -6.41 -17.60 16.33
C THR A 336 -7.62 -17.64 15.38
N GLY A 337 -8.27 -18.80 15.19
CA GLY A 337 -9.54 -18.91 14.45
C GLY A 337 -9.51 -18.63 12.95
N ASN A 338 -8.35 -18.66 12.30
CA ASN A 338 -8.20 -18.22 10.90
C ASN A 338 -8.47 -19.31 9.86
N GLN A 339 -8.87 -18.92 8.66
CA GLN A 339 -8.91 -19.80 7.48
C GLN A 339 -7.97 -19.24 6.42
N ILE A 340 -6.85 -19.90 6.16
CA ILE A 340 -5.88 -19.47 5.15
C ILE A 340 -5.84 -20.52 4.06
N SER A 341 -6.08 -20.10 2.82
CA SER A 341 -6.01 -20.96 1.65
C SER A 341 -5.30 -20.29 0.50
N GLY A 342 -4.50 -21.06 -0.23
CA GLY A 342 -3.67 -20.53 -1.32
C GLY A 342 -2.79 -21.59 -1.96
N ASN A 343 -2.04 -21.21 -2.99
CA ASN A 343 -1.04 -22.10 -3.60
C ASN A 343 0.11 -22.35 -2.64
N ASN A 344 0.80 -21.29 -2.19
CA ASN A 344 1.79 -21.41 -1.13
C ASN A 344 1.44 -20.52 0.04
N GLN A 345 1.66 -21.03 1.25
CA GLN A 345 1.34 -20.35 2.50
C GLN A 345 2.60 -20.39 3.36
N THR A 346 3.20 -19.22 3.61
CA THR A 346 4.45 -19.11 4.36
C THR A 346 4.23 -18.21 5.57
N VAL A 347 4.58 -18.72 6.75
CA VAL A 347 4.60 -17.98 8.01
C VAL A 347 6.01 -18.05 8.59
N LEU A 348 6.71 -16.91 8.60
CA LEU A 348 8.07 -16.76 9.14
C LEU A 348 8.03 -15.96 10.43
N TYR A 349 8.54 -16.53 11.52
CA TYR A 349 8.65 -15.85 12.82
C TYR A 349 10.08 -15.85 13.35
N ASN A 350 10.57 -14.75 13.92
CA ASN A 350 11.94 -14.71 14.47
C ASN A 350 12.02 -15.31 15.87
N GLU A 351 11.16 -14.86 16.78
CA GLU A 351 11.26 -15.21 18.20
C GLU A 351 10.21 -16.24 18.60
N SER A 352 8.94 -15.97 18.29
CA SER A 352 7.85 -16.78 18.80
C SER A 352 6.68 -16.84 17.85
N ILE A 353 6.10 -18.04 17.73
CA ILE A 353 4.75 -18.22 17.22
C ILE A 353 3.85 -18.72 18.34
N VAL A 354 2.72 -18.04 18.53
CA VAL A 354 1.66 -18.47 19.44
C VAL A 354 0.52 -19.03 18.60
N TYR A 355 0.48 -20.37 18.53
CA TYR A 355 -0.66 -21.10 18.03
C TYR A 355 -1.64 -21.34 19.18
N GLN A 356 -2.75 -20.60 19.20
CA GLN A 356 -3.85 -20.95 20.09
C GLN A 356 -4.76 -21.94 19.34
N ASP A 357 -4.84 -23.17 19.87
CA ASP A 357 -5.41 -24.38 19.26
C ASP A 357 -6.95 -24.33 19.11
N GLN A 358 -7.49 -23.23 18.59
CA GLN A 358 -8.93 -22.99 18.41
C GLN A 358 -9.29 -22.67 16.95
N GLY A 359 -9.01 -23.61 16.04
CA GLY A 359 -9.68 -23.61 14.73
C GLY A 359 -8.97 -22.88 13.57
N ASN A 360 -7.67 -22.61 13.68
CA ASN A 360 -6.89 -22.20 12.50
C ASN A 360 -6.85 -23.35 11.47
N VAL A 361 -7.16 -23.08 10.21
CA VAL A 361 -7.15 -24.05 9.10
C VAL A 361 -6.31 -23.52 7.95
N PHE A 362 -5.40 -24.36 7.46
CA PHE A 362 -4.55 -24.09 6.30
C PHE A 362 -4.92 -25.09 5.21
N THR A 363 -5.33 -24.60 4.05
CA THR A 363 -5.79 -25.45 2.94
C THR A 363 -5.08 -25.09 1.66
N ASN A 364 -4.35 -26.02 1.07
CA ASN A 364 -3.75 -25.78 -0.24
C ASN A 364 -4.82 -25.78 -1.34
N SER A 365 -4.64 -24.92 -2.33
CA SER A 365 -5.52 -24.84 -3.50
C SER A 365 -5.65 -26.20 -4.20
N THR A 366 -6.83 -26.50 -4.74
CA THR A 366 -7.15 -27.80 -5.34
C THR A 366 -6.59 -28.01 -6.74
N THR A 367 -6.07 -26.94 -7.37
CA THR A 367 -5.63 -26.94 -8.77
C THR A 367 -4.14 -27.25 -8.95
N THR A 368 -3.31 -27.02 -7.93
CA THR A 368 -1.87 -27.29 -7.92
C THR A 368 -1.43 -27.80 -6.54
N PRO A 369 -0.50 -28.77 -6.42
CA PRO A 369 0.02 -29.19 -5.12
C PRO A 369 0.71 -27.99 -4.45
N GLY A 370 -0.01 -27.35 -3.53
CA GLY A 370 0.53 -26.27 -2.73
C GLY A 370 1.32 -26.77 -1.53
N HIS A 371 2.05 -25.86 -0.90
CA HIS A 371 2.76 -26.13 0.35
C HIS A 371 2.41 -25.09 1.43
N THR A 372 2.33 -25.55 2.67
CA THR A 372 2.22 -24.69 3.85
C THR A 372 3.50 -24.82 4.66
N TYR A 373 4.18 -23.70 4.88
CA TYR A 373 5.42 -23.59 5.64
C TYR A 373 5.22 -22.67 6.85
N ILE A 374 5.52 -23.17 8.05
CA ILE A 374 5.44 -22.40 9.30
C ILE A 374 6.76 -22.60 10.03
N CYS A 375 7.55 -21.53 10.13
CA CYS A 375 8.99 -21.66 10.33
C CYS A 375 9.56 -20.56 11.20
N ARG A 376 10.45 -20.94 12.12
CA ARG A 376 11.29 -19.95 12.78
C ARG A 376 12.40 -19.51 11.83
N VAL A 377 12.69 -18.21 11.77
CA VAL A 377 13.82 -17.70 11.00
C VAL A 377 15.12 -18.28 11.60
N GLY A 378 15.85 -19.05 10.78
CA GLY A 378 17.03 -19.80 11.18
C GLY A 378 16.87 -21.33 11.20
N ASP A 379 15.63 -21.85 11.11
CA ASP A 379 15.41 -23.30 11.05
C ASP A 379 15.69 -23.86 9.64
N ARG A 380 16.59 -24.84 9.56
CA ARG A 380 17.08 -25.43 8.30
C ARG A 380 16.03 -26.14 7.45
N VAL A 381 14.96 -26.66 8.07
CA VAL A 381 13.91 -27.43 7.39
C VAL A 381 13.12 -26.57 6.39
N CYS A 382 13.11 -25.26 6.60
CA CYS A 382 12.37 -24.31 5.77
C CYS A 382 13.19 -23.79 4.59
N LEU A 383 14.47 -24.16 4.53
CA LEU A 383 15.45 -23.63 3.57
C LEU A 383 15.92 -24.69 2.57
N GLY A 384 15.22 -25.83 2.42
CA GLY A 384 15.61 -26.82 1.41
C GLY A 384 14.83 -28.12 1.40
N LEU A 385 13.63 -28.14 0.81
CA LEU A 385 12.96 -29.40 0.42
C LEU A 385 12.13 -29.22 -0.87
N GLU A 386 12.81 -29.29 -2.02
CA GLU A 386 12.15 -29.51 -3.33
C GLU A 386 12.74 -30.71 -4.12
N GLU A 387 13.76 -31.39 -3.62
CA GLU A 387 14.38 -32.55 -4.29
C GLU A 387 14.03 -33.87 -3.60
N ALA A 388 12.82 -34.40 -3.83
CA ALA A 388 12.54 -35.81 -3.58
C ALA A 388 11.31 -36.32 -4.36
N ARG A 389 11.41 -36.47 -5.69
CA ARG A 389 10.52 -37.35 -6.46
C ARG A 389 11.24 -38.04 -7.61
N GLU A 390 11.88 -39.18 -7.34
CA GLU A 390 12.09 -40.24 -8.34
C GLU A 390 11.34 -41.52 -7.93
N GLU A 391 10.69 -42.14 -8.91
CA GLU A 391 9.73 -43.25 -8.77
C GLU A 391 10.34 -44.56 -8.21
N PRO A 392 9.57 -45.40 -7.51
CA PRO A 392 10.07 -46.67 -6.99
C PRO A 392 10.11 -47.76 -8.08
N ARG A 393 11.31 -48.24 -8.41
CA ARG A 393 11.50 -49.53 -9.10
C ARG A 393 11.39 -50.69 -8.11
N ARG A 394 10.52 -51.64 -8.47
CA ARG A 394 10.25 -52.90 -7.75
C ARG A 394 11.54 -53.73 -7.55
N GLY A 395 11.82 -54.12 -6.31
CA GLY A 395 12.85 -55.10 -5.95
C GLY A 395 12.47 -55.86 -4.68
N ARG A 396 12.62 -57.19 -4.72
CA ARG A 396 12.21 -58.17 -3.70
C ARG A 396 13.14 -58.22 -2.47
N GLY A 397 12.53 -58.37 -1.30
CA GLY A 397 12.82 -59.47 -0.36
C GLY A 397 13.70 -59.18 0.86
N GLY A 398 13.24 -59.64 2.03
CA GLY A 398 14.12 -60.19 3.09
C GLY A 398 13.99 -59.61 4.49
N ASP A 399 13.37 -60.39 5.39
CA ASP A 399 13.22 -60.26 6.85
C ASP A 399 14.43 -59.74 7.69
N ASN A 400 14.17 -58.95 8.75
CA ASN A 400 14.22 -59.32 10.20
C ASN A 400 14.65 -58.19 11.18
N ARG A 401 13.75 -57.91 12.15
CA ARG A 401 13.95 -57.76 13.62
C ARG A 401 14.66 -56.56 14.30
N ARG A 402 13.89 -56.07 15.29
CA ARG A 402 14.18 -55.53 16.66
C ARG A 402 14.48 -54.04 16.80
N GLY A 403 13.66 -53.39 17.64
CA GLY A 403 13.73 -51.97 17.95
C GLY A 403 14.43 -51.65 19.27
N ILE A 404 14.36 -50.36 19.63
CA ILE A 404 14.37 -49.73 20.96
C ILE A 404 13.94 -48.26 20.71
N GLY A 405 13.12 -47.71 21.60
CA GLY A 405 12.44 -46.43 21.42
C GLY A 405 13.29 -45.19 21.71
N ASN A 406 12.86 -44.06 21.14
CA ASN A 406 13.32 -42.71 21.48
C ASN A 406 12.13 -41.75 21.57
N TYR A 407 12.26 -40.82 22.52
CA TYR A 407 11.45 -39.61 22.71
C TYR A 407 11.39 -38.76 21.43
N HIS A 408 10.21 -38.21 21.12
CA HIS A 408 9.96 -37.22 20.06
C HIS A 408 9.33 -35.96 20.68
N PRO A 409 9.80 -34.74 20.35
CA PRO A 409 8.94 -33.56 20.27
C PRO A 409 8.15 -33.62 18.95
N THR A 410 6.87 -33.25 19.02
CA THR A 410 5.88 -33.34 17.95
C THR A 410 5.88 -32.10 17.06
N THR A 411 6.20 -32.25 15.77
CA THR A 411 5.71 -31.37 14.68
C THR A 411 5.70 -32.17 13.37
N GLU A 412 4.57 -32.79 13.07
CA GLU A 412 4.08 -33.13 11.72
C GLU A 412 2.68 -33.72 11.92
N ARG A 413 1.64 -32.97 11.58
CA ARG A 413 0.29 -33.52 11.37
C ARG A 413 0.00 -33.45 9.90
N ASP A 414 0.41 -34.48 9.18
CA ASP A 414 -0.19 -34.85 7.90
C ASP A 414 -1.64 -35.26 8.14
N ALA A 415 -2.58 -34.43 7.71
CA ALA A 415 -3.97 -34.83 7.58
C ALA A 415 -4.14 -35.69 6.33
N GLY A 416 -3.78 -36.98 6.44
CA GLY A 416 -4.31 -38.01 5.56
C GLY A 416 -3.30 -39.00 4.98
N ARG A 417 -3.39 -40.23 5.50
CA ARG A 417 -3.02 -41.54 4.90
C ARG A 417 -1.67 -42.11 5.34
N ASP A 418 -1.77 -42.99 6.36
CA ASP A 418 -0.79 -44.02 6.77
C ASP A 418 -0.20 -44.77 5.57
N ILE A 419 1.13 -44.67 5.38
CA ILE A 419 2.01 -45.78 4.96
C ILE A 419 3.40 -45.58 5.57
N GLY A 420 3.78 -46.49 6.48
CA GLY A 420 5.10 -47.14 6.52
C GLY A 420 6.35 -46.28 6.77
N ARG A 421 6.74 -46.22 8.04
CA ARG A 421 8.08 -45.86 8.52
C ARG A 421 9.09 -46.94 8.10
N ASP A 422 10.07 -46.61 7.25
CA ASP A 422 11.32 -47.36 7.13
C ASP A 422 12.50 -46.41 6.90
N SER A 423 13.50 -46.51 7.78
CA SER A 423 14.70 -45.70 7.77
C SER A 423 15.79 -46.42 6.96
N ALA A 424 16.13 -45.91 5.78
CA ALA A 424 17.35 -46.27 5.07
C ALA A 424 18.18 -44.99 4.85
N ARG A 425 19.40 -44.98 5.40
CA ARG A 425 20.42 -43.98 5.08
C ARG A 425 20.94 -44.27 3.68
N ASP A 426 20.64 -43.39 2.73
CA ASP A 426 21.28 -43.37 1.42
C ASP A 426 22.38 -42.30 1.41
N THR A 427 23.59 -42.73 1.05
CA THR A 427 24.76 -41.88 0.85
C THR A 427 24.71 -41.22 -0.53
N ILE A 428 24.66 -39.90 -0.57
CA ILE A 428 24.96 -39.10 -1.78
C ILE A 428 26.46 -39.28 -2.10
N SER A 429 26.79 -39.91 -3.22
CA SER A 429 28.16 -39.89 -3.72
C SER A 429 28.45 -38.51 -4.34
N VAL A 430 29.12 -37.65 -3.59
CA VAL A 430 29.64 -36.38 -4.10
C VAL A 430 30.95 -36.67 -4.85
N SER A 431 31.11 -36.12 -6.05
CA SER A 431 32.32 -36.33 -6.85
C SER A 431 33.54 -35.69 -6.16
N GLU A 432 34.67 -36.38 -6.23
CA GLU A 432 35.96 -35.96 -5.63
C GLU A 432 36.48 -34.58 -6.10
N PRO A 433 36.17 -34.07 -7.31
CA PRO A 433 36.53 -32.71 -7.74
C PRO A 433 35.91 -31.60 -6.89
N ARG A 434 34.61 -31.70 -6.55
CA ARG A 434 33.86 -30.70 -5.76
C ARG A 434 34.49 -30.48 -4.38
N ARG A 435 35.05 -31.56 -3.82
CA ARG A 435 35.71 -31.56 -2.50
C ARG A 435 37.00 -30.75 -2.49
N GLU A 436 37.78 -30.84 -3.57
CA GLU A 436 39.06 -30.14 -3.65
C GLU A 436 38.86 -28.64 -3.86
N GLU A 437 37.83 -28.25 -4.60
CA GLU A 437 37.45 -26.85 -4.83
C GLU A 437 36.91 -26.20 -3.56
N LEU A 438 35.93 -26.82 -2.89
CA LEU A 438 35.45 -26.31 -1.61
C LEU A 438 36.57 -26.22 -0.57
N ARG A 439 37.54 -27.15 -0.55
CA ARG A 439 38.73 -27.02 0.31
C ARG A 439 39.58 -25.79 0.01
N ARG A 440 39.77 -25.43 -1.27
CA ARG A 440 40.53 -24.25 -1.67
C ARG A 440 39.90 -22.96 -1.15
N TRP A 441 38.56 -22.90 -1.16
CA TRP A 441 37.81 -21.77 -0.58
C TRP A 441 37.92 -21.70 0.95
N PHE A 442 38.12 -22.82 1.64
CA PHE A 442 38.08 -22.88 3.12
C PHE A 442 39.43 -22.88 3.83
N ASP A 443 40.47 -23.49 3.26
CA ASP A 443 41.77 -23.65 3.93
C ASP A 443 42.52 -22.32 4.14
N ARG A 444 42.04 -21.22 3.53
CA ARG A 444 42.69 -19.91 3.57
C ARG A 444 42.13 -18.94 4.62
N ASP A 445 40.81 -18.81 4.72
CA ASP A 445 40.19 -17.71 5.48
C ASP A 445 39.89 -18.03 6.96
N ASN A 446 39.71 -19.29 7.35
CA ASN A 446 39.16 -19.64 8.67
C ASN A 446 40.03 -20.61 9.48
N ARG A 447 41.28 -20.22 9.77
CA ARG A 447 42.12 -20.96 10.74
C ARG A 447 41.76 -20.72 12.22
N GLY A 448 40.72 -19.94 12.54
CA GLY A 448 40.40 -19.63 13.93
C GLY A 448 38.98 -19.19 14.30
N GLU A 449 38.12 -18.77 13.37
CA GLU A 449 36.82 -18.19 13.74
C GLU A 449 35.66 -18.79 12.93
N ASP A 450 34.57 -19.02 13.67
CA ASP A 450 33.25 -19.60 13.36
C ASP A 450 33.02 -20.17 11.95
N ARG A 451 32.88 -21.50 11.92
CA ARG A 451 32.43 -22.27 10.75
C ARG A 451 30.91 -22.24 10.57
N GLU A 452 30.19 -21.58 11.47
CA GLU A 452 28.73 -21.51 11.46
C GLU A 452 28.26 -20.29 10.67
N LEU A 453 27.15 -20.44 9.93
CA LEU A 453 26.42 -19.31 9.37
C LEU A 453 25.88 -18.47 10.53
N ASN A 454 26.21 -17.19 10.56
CA ASN A 454 25.67 -16.25 11.54
C ASN A 454 24.52 -15.43 10.92
N ALA A 455 23.83 -14.65 11.76
CA ALA A 455 22.69 -13.82 11.33
C ALA A 455 23.05 -12.80 10.23
N GLN A 456 24.29 -12.31 10.20
CA GLN A 456 24.73 -11.36 9.19
C GLN A 456 24.92 -12.05 7.83
N ASP A 457 25.40 -13.29 7.81
CA ASP A 457 25.51 -14.11 6.60
C ASP A 457 24.10 -14.39 6.02
N ILE A 458 23.12 -14.70 6.87
CA ILE A 458 21.71 -14.89 6.47
C ILE A 458 21.11 -13.61 5.89
N ASN A 459 21.36 -12.47 6.52
CA ASN A 459 20.85 -11.18 6.05
C ASN A 459 21.37 -10.83 4.64
N VAL A 460 22.66 -11.02 4.40
CA VAL A 460 23.26 -10.76 3.07
C VAL A 460 22.68 -11.69 2.00
N LEU A 461 22.43 -12.95 2.31
CA LEU A 461 21.78 -13.89 1.38
C LEU A 461 20.33 -13.44 1.08
N SER A 462 19.55 -13.09 2.10
CA SER A 462 18.18 -12.61 1.92
C SER A 462 18.12 -11.32 1.09
N GLN A 463 19.00 -10.36 1.36
CA GLN A 463 19.09 -9.11 0.61
C GLN A 463 19.52 -9.32 -0.85
N ALA A 464 20.31 -10.35 -1.10
CA ALA A 464 20.71 -10.74 -2.45
C ALA A 464 19.60 -11.46 -3.24
N GLY A 465 18.43 -11.72 -2.64
CA GLY A 465 17.36 -12.49 -3.27
C GLY A 465 17.51 -14.01 -3.13
N VAL A 466 18.39 -14.48 -2.24
CA VAL A 466 18.54 -15.91 -1.92
C VAL A 466 17.58 -16.27 -0.79
N PHE A 467 16.42 -16.82 -1.17
CA PHE A 467 15.38 -17.27 -0.23
C PHE A 467 15.49 -18.75 0.14
N ASN A 468 16.34 -19.51 -0.57
CA ASN A 468 16.62 -20.91 -0.34
C ASN A 468 18.14 -21.09 -0.24
N LEU A 469 18.65 -21.63 0.88
CA LEU A 469 20.09 -21.78 1.03
C LEU A 469 20.67 -22.81 0.04
N SER A 470 19.87 -23.75 -0.49
CA SER A 470 20.31 -24.67 -1.56
C SER A 470 20.74 -23.93 -2.82
N THR A 471 20.22 -22.71 -3.06
CA THR A 471 20.68 -21.82 -4.14
C THR A 471 22.17 -21.52 -4.01
N CYS A 472 22.74 -21.50 -2.81
CA CYS A 472 24.19 -21.36 -2.65
C CYS A 472 24.97 -22.56 -3.20
N ASN A 473 24.40 -23.77 -3.20
CA ASN A 473 25.03 -24.90 -3.89
C ASN A 473 25.03 -24.71 -5.40
N VAL A 474 23.94 -24.18 -5.96
CA VAL A 474 23.85 -23.85 -7.39
C VAL A 474 24.86 -22.76 -7.75
N VAL A 475 24.95 -21.71 -6.93
CA VAL A 475 25.93 -20.63 -7.10
C VAL A 475 27.35 -21.19 -7.06
N VAL A 476 27.68 -22.04 -6.08
CA VAL A 476 29.01 -22.67 -5.99
C VAL A 476 29.29 -23.55 -7.21
N ASP A 477 28.37 -24.44 -7.55
CA ASP A 477 28.59 -25.47 -8.57
C ASP A 477 28.54 -24.93 -10.01
N GLN A 478 27.75 -23.87 -10.25
CA GLN A 478 27.55 -23.32 -11.59
C GLN A 478 28.28 -22.01 -11.85
N ILE A 479 28.66 -21.27 -10.81
CA ILE A 479 29.30 -19.96 -10.96
C ILE A 479 30.69 -20.00 -10.34
N LEU A 480 30.79 -20.33 -9.05
CA LEU A 480 32.07 -20.20 -8.33
C LEU A 480 33.10 -21.27 -8.70
N ILE A 481 32.68 -22.35 -9.35
CA ILE A 481 33.57 -23.42 -9.84
C ILE A 481 34.62 -22.91 -10.82
N ASP A 482 34.30 -21.86 -11.58
CA ASP A 482 35.19 -21.30 -12.61
C ASP A 482 36.24 -20.33 -12.02
N TYR A 483 36.12 -20.00 -10.72
CA TYR A 483 36.95 -18.99 -10.07
C TYR A 483 37.63 -19.57 -8.82
N THR A 484 38.76 -18.98 -8.47
CA THR A 484 39.44 -19.24 -7.21
C THR A 484 39.20 -18.06 -6.25
N PRO A 485 39.38 -18.25 -4.92
CA PRO A 485 39.29 -17.15 -3.97
C PRO A 485 40.19 -15.96 -4.34
N GLU A 486 41.33 -16.23 -5.00
CA GLU A 486 42.30 -15.22 -5.41
C GLU A 486 41.81 -14.33 -6.54
N ASN A 487 41.07 -14.87 -7.51
CA ASN A 487 40.74 -14.15 -8.74
C ASN A 487 39.27 -13.74 -8.81
N ILE A 488 38.39 -14.22 -7.92
CA ILE A 488 36.96 -13.91 -8.01
C ILE A 488 36.66 -12.41 -7.95
N LEU A 489 37.44 -11.65 -7.17
CA LEU A 489 37.28 -10.19 -7.08
C LEU A 489 37.73 -9.47 -8.36
N GLU A 490 38.64 -10.06 -9.13
CA GLU A 490 39.04 -9.54 -10.45
C GLU A 490 37.96 -9.79 -11.51
N HIS A 491 37.03 -10.71 -11.24
CA HIS A 491 35.90 -11.09 -12.09
C HIS A 491 34.54 -10.68 -11.49
N GLU A 492 34.49 -9.72 -10.57
CA GLU A 492 33.27 -9.35 -9.84
C GLU A 492 32.08 -9.03 -10.77
N ASP A 493 32.28 -8.21 -11.80
CA ASP A 493 31.22 -7.83 -12.74
C ASP A 493 30.67 -9.03 -13.53
N GLU A 494 31.55 -9.96 -13.91
CA GLU A 494 31.19 -11.18 -14.63
C GLU A 494 30.38 -12.13 -13.73
N VAL A 495 30.82 -12.31 -12.49
CA VAL A 495 30.11 -13.15 -11.50
C VAL A 495 28.77 -12.52 -11.14
N LYS A 496 28.69 -11.19 -10.95
CA LYS A 496 27.44 -10.48 -10.71
C LYS A 496 26.46 -10.62 -11.89
N ALA A 497 26.94 -10.58 -13.12
CA ALA A 497 26.09 -10.81 -14.29
C ALA A 497 25.49 -12.23 -14.28
N ARG A 498 26.31 -13.26 -14.00
CA ARG A 498 25.85 -14.65 -13.88
C ARG A 498 24.90 -14.86 -12.70
N LEU A 499 25.10 -14.16 -11.58
CA LEU A 499 24.19 -14.18 -10.44
C LEU A 499 22.84 -13.51 -10.79
N ALA A 500 22.87 -12.42 -11.55
CA ALA A 500 21.66 -11.73 -11.99
C ALA A 500 20.79 -12.61 -12.92
N GLU A 501 21.39 -13.49 -13.73
CA GLU A 501 20.67 -14.49 -14.52
C GLU A 501 19.89 -15.49 -13.64
N LEU A 502 20.34 -15.72 -12.40
CA LEU A 502 19.64 -16.51 -11.39
C LEU A 502 18.67 -15.67 -10.52
N GLY A 503 18.49 -14.39 -10.84
CA GLY A 503 17.68 -13.47 -10.04
C GLY A 503 18.34 -13.04 -8.73
N ILE A 504 19.65 -13.23 -8.59
CA ILE A 504 20.43 -12.92 -7.38
C ILE A 504 21.20 -11.61 -7.60
N ASN A 505 21.03 -10.64 -6.71
CA ASN A 505 21.69 -9.34 -6.79
C ASN A 505 22.33 -8.93 -5.46
N PRO A 506 23.55 -9.40 -5.16
CA PRO A 506 24.18 -9.15 -3.86
C PRO A 506 24.67 -7.70 -3.73
N GLN A 507 24.18 -7.02 -2.69
CA GLN A 507 24.64 -5.68 -2.32
C GLN A 507 26.07 -5.70 -1.75
N ASP A 508 26.36 -6.69 -0.89
CA ASP A 508 27.71 -6.99 -0.40
C ASP A 508 28.22 -8.28 -1.08
N PHE A 509 28.87 -8.11 -2.23
CA PHE A 509 29.35 -9.22 -3.05
C PHE A 509 30.33 -10.13 -2.30
N THR A 510 31.31 -9.55 -1.60
CA THR A 510 32.34 -10.34 -0.90
C THR A 510 31.70 -11.19 0.18
N ARG A 511 30.82 -10.58 0.98
CA ARG A 511 30.16 -11.28 2.07
C ARG A 511 29.14 -12.30 1.59
N PHE A 512 28.48 -12.03 0.47
CA PHE A 512 27.58 -12.98 -0.20
C PHE A 512 28.31 -14.26 -0.61
N ILE A 513 29.47 -14.13 -1.28
CA ILE A 513 30.31 -15.27 -1.67
C ILE A 513 30.77 -16.05 -0.44
N GLN A 514 31.19 -15.37 0.63
CA GLN A 514 31.57 -16.01 1.89
C GLN A 514 30.39 -16.77 2.53
N ALA A 515 29.20 -16.18 2.56
CA ALA A 515 28.01 -16.80 3.11
C ALA A 515 27.61 -18.07 2.31
N CYS A 516 27.63 -18.00 0.97
CA CYS A 516 27.30 -19.14 0.14
C CYS A 516 28.34 -20.27 0.20
N THR A 517 29.63 -19.94 0.21
CA THR A 517 30.68 -20.96 0.38
C THR A 517 30.60 -21.62 1.76
N ARG A 518 30.40 -20.85 2.84
CA ARG A 518 30.11 -21.32 4.22
C ARG A 518 28.98 -22.34 4.25
N TYR A 519 27.83 -22.00 3.65
CA TYR A 519 26.70 -22.92 3.58
C TYR A 519 27.04 -24.22 2.84
N SER A 520 27.62 -24.13 1.64
CA SER A 520 27.91 -25.31 0.81
C SER A 520 28.90 -26.28 1.47
N TRP A 521 29.87 -25.79 2.24
CA TRP A 521 30.76 -26.64 3.03
C TRP A 521 30.07 -27.33 4.20
N LEU A 522 29.23 -26.60 4.95
CA LEU A 522 28.47 -27.19 6.06
C LEU A 522 27.57 -28.32 5.55
N ASN A 523 26.88 -28.08 4.43
CA ASN A 523 26.07 -29.09 3.77
C ASN A 523 26.92 -30.31 3.34
N PHE A 524 28.12 -30.08 2.81
CA PHE A 524 29.06 -31.14 2.44
C PHE A 524 29.56 -31.95 3.64
N GLU A 525 29.92 -31.30 4.77
CA GLU A 525 30.36 -32.01 5.99
C GLU A 525 29.26 -32.85 6.62
N GLU A 526 27.99 -32.43 6.50
CA GLU A 526 26.86 -33.16 7.05
C GLU A 526 26.48 -34.40 6.26
N VAL A 527 26.52 -34.35 4.92
CA VAL A 527 26.34 -35.54 4.07
C VAL A 527 27.38 -36.63 4.37
N ARG A 528 28.54 -36.24 4.93
CA ARG A 528 29.62 -37.16 5.30
C ARG A 528 29.43 -37.83 6.66
N ARG A 529 28.66 -37.24 7.59
CA ARG A 529 28.43 -37.79 8.95
C ARG A 529 27.24 -38.74 8.97
#